data_AF-A0A1I4QJB6-F1
#
_entry.id   AF-A0A1I4QJB6-F1
#
_cell.length_a   1.000
_cell.length_b   1.000
_cell.length_c   1.000
_cell.angle_alpha   90.00
_cell.angle_beta   90.00
_cell.angle_gamma   90.00
#
_symmetry.space_group_name_H-M   'P 1'
#
loop_
_entity.id
_entity.type
_entity.pdbx_description
1 polymer ?
#
loop_
_entity_poly.entity_id
_entity_poly.type
_entity_poly.pdbx_seq_one_letter_code
_entity_poly.pdbx_strand_id
1 'polypeptide(L)'
;MDNNVAWYIDKQIERTIINLEKHNISGFYVADETQLQEKIKELIPEHSVVAVGDSMTLFETGIINLLRSGKYNFLDKYREEITREEKKDIYSNLVICQAHKK
;
A
#
# COMPACT_ATOMS: atom_id res chain seq x y z
N MET A 1 3.90 -19.50 -19.70
CA MET A 1 4.09 -18.08 -20.07
C MET A 1 5.24 -18.03 -21.05
N ASP A 2 5.07 -17.36 -22.19
CA ASP A 2 6.16 -17.20 -23.16
C ASP A 2 7.31 -16.40 -22.54
N ASN A 3 8.54 -16.88 -22.71
CA ASN A 3 9.75 -16.24 -22.14
C ASN A 3 9.88 -14.76 -22.54
N ASN A 4 9.40 -14.40 -23.74
CA ASN A 4 9.41 -13.03 -24.24
C ASN A 4 8.46 -12.09 -23.48
N VAL A 5 7.33 -12.62 -23.00
CA VAL A 5 6.33 -11.83 -22.26
C VAL A 5 6.81 -11.54 -20.85
N ALA A 6 7.40 -12.54 -20.17
CA ALA A 6 7.99 -12.35 -18.84
C ALA A 6 9.11 -11.30 -18.87
N TRP A 7 10.05 -11.42 -19.81
CA TRP A 7 11.12 -10.44 -19.99
C TRP A 7 10.61 -9.01 -20.24
N TYR A 8 9.54 -8.88 -21.04
CA TYR A 8 8.94 -7.57 -21.32
C TYR A 8 8.32 -6.95 -20.07
N ILE A 9 7.59 -7.73 -19.27
CA ILE A 9 6.98 -7.28 -18.01
C ILE A 9 8.08 -6.84 -17.02
N ASP A 10 9.13 -7.64 -16.86
CA ASP A 10 10.26 -7.31 -15.98
C ASP A 10 10.90 -5.97 -16.37
N LYS A 11 11.12 -5.76 -17.67
CA LYS A 11 11.67 -4.49 -18.17
C LYS A 11 10.71 -3.31 -17.99
N GLN A 12 9.40 -3.53 -18.04
CA GLN A 12 8.43 -2.47 -17.72
C GLN A 12 8.45 -2.10 -16.23
N ILE A 13 8.55 -3.09 -15.34
CA ILE A 13 8.64 -2.87 -13.89
C ILE A 13 9.92 -2.09 -13.56
N GLU A 14 11.06 -2.54 -14.07
CA GLU A 14 12.37 -1.90 -13.87
C GLU A 14 12.34 -0.42 -14.30
N ARG A 15 11.81 -0.14 -15.49
CA ARG A 15 11.67 1.24 -15.99
C ARG A 15 10.77 2.10 -15.10
N THR A 16 9.71 1.50 -14.55
CA THR A 16 8.77 2.21 -13.68
C THR A 16 9.43 2.57 -12.36
N ILE A 17 10.14 1.62 -11.74
CA ILE A 17 10.85 1.85 -10.46
C ILE A 17 11.93 2.92 -10.64
N ILE A 18 12.77 2.81 -11.68
CA ILE A 18 13.81 3.82 -11.97
C ILE A 18 13.19 5.21 -12.15
N ASN A 19 12.04 5.31 -12.79
CA ASN A 19 11.39 6.60 -13.00
C ASN A 19 10.82 7.17 -11.69
N LEU A 20 10.29 6.33 -10.80
CA LEU A 20 9.85 6.74 -9.47
C LEU A 20 11.04 7.21 -8.62
N GLU A 21 12.15 6.48 -8.65
CA GLU A 21 13.36 6.82 -7.89
C GLU A 21 13.95 8.17 -8.33
N LYS A 22 13.94 8.46 -9.64
CA LYS A 22 14.32 9.78 -10.17
C LYS A 22 13.50 10.94 -9.61
N HIS A 23 12.29 10.66 -9.13
CA HIS A 23 11.40 11.63 -8.49
C HIS A 23 11.37 11.50 -6.97
N ASN A 24 12.39 10.86 -6.37
CA ASN A 24 12.50 10.60 -4.92
C ASN A 24 11.34 9.76 -4.35
N ILE A 25 10.73 8.90 -5.16
CA ILE A 25 9.70 7.95 -4.73
C ILE A 25 10.28 6.53 -4.78
N SER A 26 10.31 5.84 -3.64
CA SER A 26 10.77 4.44 -3.58
C SER A 26 9.72 3.50 -4.15
N GLY A 27 10.06 2.76 -5.21
CA GLY A 27 9.24 1.69 -5.77
C GLY A 27 9.71 0.31 -5.29
N PHE A 28 8.78 -0.55 -4.89
CA PHE A 28 9.08 -1.92 -4.50
C PHE A 28 8.28 -2.89 -5.36
N TYR A 29 8.95 -3.94 -5.85
CA TYR A 29 8.30 -5.06 -6.53
C TYR A 29 8.33 -6.28 -5.61
N VAL A 30 7.17 -6.92 -5.44
CA VAL A 30 7.00 -8.12 -4.64
C VAL A 30 6.22 -9.14 -5.47
N ALA A 31 6.67 -10.39 -5.46
CA ALA A 31 6.08 -11.46 -6.28
C ALA A 31 4.82 -12.07 -5.66
N ASP A 32 4.74 -12.08 -4.32
CA ASP A 32 3.70 -12.76 -3.56
C ASP A 32 3.10 -11.88 -2.46
N GLU A 33 1.87 -12.20 -2.05
CA GLU A 33 1.17 -11.52 -0.97
C GLU A 33 1.89 -11.64 0.38
N THR A 34 2.54 -12.78 0.66
CA THR A 34 3.31 -12.96 1.89
C THR A 34 4.50 -12.00 1.93
N GLN A 35 5.24 -11.88 0.82
CA GLN A 35 6.36 -10.95 0.71
C GLN A 35 5.89 -9.50 0.82
N LEU A 36 4.71 -9.18 0.26
CA LEU A 36 4.09 -7.87 0.41
C LEU A 36 3.79 -7.53 1.87
N GLN A 37 3.22 -8.47 2.64
CA GLN A 37 2.92 -8.27 4.06
C GLN A 37 4.18 -8.09 4.90
N GLU A 38 5.24 -8.87 4.63
CA GLU A 38 6.54 -8.69 5.30
C GLU A 38 7.14 -7.33 4.97
N LYS A 39 7.11 -6.91 3.70
CA LYS A 39 7.66 -5.63 3.28
C LYS A 39 6.95 -4.45 3.95
N ILE A 40 5.63 -4.53 4.08
CA ILE A 40 4.85 -3.51 4.79
C ILE A 40 5.24 -3.43 6.27
N LYS A 41 5.49 -4.56 6.93
CA LYS A 41 5.96 -4.58 8.33
C LYS A 41 7.34 -3.97 8.49
N GLU A 42 8.24 -4.14 7.50
CA GLU A 42 9.55 -3.49 7.50
C GLU A 42 9.45 -1.98 7.27
N LEU A 43 8.55 -1.55 6.37
CA LEU A 43 8.41 -0.15 5.98
C LEU A 43 7.67 0.69 7.02
N ILE A 44 6.71 0.09 7.73
CA ILE A 44 5.85 0.77 8.70
C ILE A 44 6.23 0.30 10.11
N PRO A 45 6.81 1.17 10.95
CA PRO A 45 7.09 0.85 12.34
C PRO A 45 5.81 0.51 13.12
N GLU A 46 5.91 -0.40 14.07
CA GLU A 46 4.80 -0.69 15.00
C GLU A 46 4.36 0.59 15.73
N HIS A 47 3.06 0.71 16.05
CA HIS A 47 2.41 1.90 16.61
C HIS A 47 2.37 3.15 15.72
N SER A 48 2.85 3.08 14.47
CA SER A 48 2.66 4.18 13.53
C SER A 48 1.18 4.41 13.21
N VAL A 49 0.81 5.67 12.97
CA VAL A 49 -0.52 6.03 12.48
C VAL A 49 -0.56 5.75 10.99
N VAL A 50 -1.45 4.85 10.58
CA VAL A 50 -1.56 4.40 9.19
C VAL A 50 -2.98 4.63 8.71
N ALA A 51 -3.12 5.19 7.53
CA ALA A 51 -4.39 5.34 6.85
C ALA A 51 -4.24 4.84 5.41
N VAL A 52 -5.32 4.32 4.84
CA VAL A 52 -5.32 3.75 3.49
C VAL A 52 -6.33 4.45 2.58
N GLY A 53 -5.98 4.51 1.29
CA GLY A 53 -6.88 4.94 0.22
C GLY A 53 -7.99 3.93 -0.07
N ASP A 54 -8.77 4.17 -1.13
CA ASP A 54 -9.83 3.26 -1.60
C ASP A 54 -9.29 2.28 -2.63
N SER A 55 -8.43 1.35 -2.20
CA SER A 55 -7.83 0.35 -3.09
C SER A 55 -8.36 -1.05 -2.80
N MET A 56 -9.06 -1.64 -3.78
CA MET A 56 -9.58 -3.01 -3.68
C MET A 56 -8.46 -4.04 -3.46
N THR A 57 -7.28 -3.80 -4.06
CA THR A 57 -6.12 -4.67 -3.93
C THR A 57 -5.68 -4.85 -2.47
N LEU A 58 -5.83 -3.83 -1.62
CA LEU A 58 -5.49 -3.93 -0.20
C LEU A 58 -6.43 -4.89 0.56
N PHE A 59 -7.69 -4.97 0.12
CA PHE A 59 -8.65 -5.94 0.64
C PHE A 59 -8.34 -7.35 0.14
N GLU A 60 -8.09 -7.50 -1.17
CA GLU A 60 -7.76 -8.80 -1.79
C GLU A 60 -6.53 -9.45 -1.14
N THR A 61 -5.47 -8.67 -0.93
CA THR A 61 -4.17 -9.13 -0.38
C THR A 61 -4.16 -9.27 1.15
N GLY A 62 -5.29 -9.01 1.82
CA GLY A 62 -5.42 -9.13 3.27
C GLY A 62 -4.66 -8.07 4.09
N ILE A 63 -4.10 -7.04 3.45
CA ILE A 63 -3.36 -5.95 4.14
C ILE A 63 -4.27 -5.20 5.11
N ILE A 64 -5.55 -5.01 4.76
CA ILE A 64 -6.51 -4.35 5.66
C ILE A 64 -6.64 -5.12 6.98
N ASN A 65 -6.67 -6.46 6.93
CA ASN A 65 -6.73 -7.29 8.13
C ASN A 65 -5.44 -7.21 8.95
N LEU A 66 -4.28 -7.11 8.27
CA LEU A 66 -2.99 -6.88 8.93
C LEU A 66 -2.94 -5.54 9.65
N LEU A 67 -3.45 -4.46 9.06
CA LEU A 67 -3.51 -3.15 9.70
C LEU A 67 -4.50 -3.12 10.87
N ARG A 68 -5.61 -3.86 10.76
CA ARG A 68 -6.59 -4.05 11.84
C ARG A 68 -6.14 -5.00 12.96
N SER A 69 -5.01 -5.70 12.80
CA SER A 69 -4.50 -6.67 13.80
C SER A 69 -4.09 -6.05 15.14
N GLY A 70 -4.14 -4.72 15.28
CA GLY A 70 -3.86 -3.99 16.53
C GLY A 70 -2.40 -3.56 16.71
N LYS A 71 -1.51 -3.93 15.78
CA LYS A 71 -0.10 -3.49 15.80
C LYS A 71 0.11 -2.05 15.32
N TYR A 72 -0.87 -1.49 14.63
CA TYR A 72 -0.83 -0.17 14.03
C TYR A 72 -2.00 0.67 14.52
N ASN A 73 -1.79 1.99 14.58
CA ASN A 73 -2.87 2.94 14.82
C ASN A 73 -3.59 3.18 13.49
N PHE A 74 -4.40 2.20 13.08
CA PHE A 74 -5.09 2.22 11.79
C PHE A 74 -6.31 3.14 11.84
N LEU A 75 -6.26 4.20 11.02
CA LEU A 75 -7.37 5.13 10.82
C LEU A 75 -8.39 4.52 9.86
N ASP A 76 -9.24 3.65 10.42
CA ASP A 76 -10.21 2.90 9.65
C ASP A 76 -11.40 3.79 9.23
N LYS A 77 -11.36 4.28 7.98
CA LYS A 77 -12.47 5.04 7.38
C LYS A 77 -13.69 4.19 7.03
N TYR A 78 -13.55 2.86 7.01
CA TYR A 78 -14.62 1.92 6.67
C TYR A 78 -15.40 1.46 7.91
N ARG A 79 -15.03 1.91 9.11
CA ARG A 79 -15.81 1.61 10.32
C ARG A 79 -17.19 2.27 10.23
N GLU A 80 -18.22 1.54 10.63
CA GLU A 80 -19.61 2.00 10.56
C GLU A 80 -19.88 3.17 11.52
N GLU A 81 -19.22 3.18 12.69
CA GLU A 81 -19.35 4.21 13.72
C GLU A 81 -18.29 5.32 13.59
N ILE A 82 -18.26 6.01 12.45
CA ILE A 82 -17.36 7.16 12.27
C ILE A 82 -18.13 8.48 12.20
N THR A 83 -17.78 9.42 13.08
CA THR A 83 -18.36 10.75 13.04
C THR A 83 -17.78 11.58 11.89
N ARG A 84 -18.54 12.58 11.43
CA ARG A 84 -18.11 13.46 10.32
C ARG A 84 -16.83 14.24 10.64
N GLU A 85 -16.62 14.56 11.92
CA GLU A 85 -15.45 15.26 12.43
C GLU A 85 -14.21 14.37 12.37
N GLU A 86 -14.30 13.13 12.84
CA GLU A 86 -13.22 12.15 12.71
C GLU A 86 -12.88 11.85 11.26
N LYS A 87 -13.89 11.77 10.36
CA LYS A 87 -13.64 11.65 8.92
C LYS A 87 -12.78 12.82 8.41
N LYS A 88 -13.11 14.06 8.77
CA LYS A 88 -12.34 15.24 8.37
C LYS A 88 -10.91 15.18 8.89
N ASP A 89 -10.69 14.77 10.13
CA ASP A 89 -9.36 14.67 10.71
C ASP A 89 -8.52 13.58 10.05
N ILE A 90 -9.13 12.45 9.68
CA ILE A 90 -8.45 11.41 8.90
C ILE A 90 -8.02 11.96 7.54
N TYR A 91 -8.90 12.64 6.81
CA TYR A 91 -8.56 13.24 5.51
C TYR A 91 -7.51 14.35 5.62
N SER A 92 -7.50 15.13 6.71
CA SER A 92 -6.49 16.18 6.95
C SER A 92 -5.10 15.62 7.24
N ASN A 93 -5.03 14.48 7.94
CA ASN A 93 -3.77 13.79 8.26
C ASN A 93 -3.33 12.80 7.18
N LEU A 94 -4.09 12.66 6.08
CA LEU A 94 -3.82 11.69 5.04
C LEU A 94 -2.75 12.18 4.08
N VAL A 95 -1.52 11.69 4.22
CA VAL A 95 -0.53 11.76 3.14
C VAL A 95 -0.77 10.55 2.22
N ILE A 96 -1.44 10.78 1.09
CA ILE A 96 -1.85 9.72 0.17
C ILE A 96 -0.61 9.20 -0.59
N CYS A 97 -0.20 7.97 -0.32
CA CYS A 97 0.70 7.21 -1.19
C CYS A 97 -0.16 6.40 -2.18
N GLN A 98 -0.17 6.75 -3.46
CA GLN A 98 -0.97 6.05 -4.46
C GLN A 98 -0.25 4.79 -4.97
N ALA A 99 -0.92 3.64 -4.85
CA ALA A 99 -0.50 2.39 -5.48
C ALA A 99 -1.32 2.17 -6.77
N HIS A 100 -0.68 2.31 -7.94
CA HIS A 100 -1.30 1.98 -9.23
C HIS A 100 -1.06 0.49 -9.55
N LYS A 101 -2.14 -0.31 -9.55
CA LYS A 101 -2.19 -1.63 -10.20
C LYS A 101 -2.57 -1.38 -11.67
N LYS A 102 -1.75 -1.82 -12.62
CA LYS A 102 -2.12 -1.92 -14.03
C LYS A 102 -2.34 -3.38 -14.39
#